data_AF-A0A527CWD9-F1
#
_entry.id   AF-A0A527CWD9-F1
#
_cell.length_a   1.000
_cell.length_b   1.000
_cell.length_c   1.000
_cell.angle_alpha   90.00
_cell.angle_beta   90.00
_cell.angle_gamma   90.00
#
_symmetry.space_group_name_H-M   'P 1'
#
loop_
_entity.id
_entity.type
_entity.pdbx_description
1 polymer ?
#
loop_
_entity_poly.entity_id
_entity_poly.type
_entity_poly.pdbx_seq_one_letter_code
_entity_poly.pdbx_strand_id
1 'polypeptide(L)'
;MAGFHVMADARGMHVQPTVRRITISDLWDAMRLGVEDFWAKPSHYVFLCLIYPIVGLILARWTSGANAIQLIYPLMSGFALVGPFAALGLY
;
A
#
# COMPACT_ATOMS: atom_id res chain seq x y z
N MET A 1 22.85 21.51 -29.83
CA MET A 1 21.55 21.40 -29.13
C MET A 1 21.07 19.96 -29.29
N ALA A 2 21.06 19.16 -28.21
CA ALA A 2 20.78 17.72 -28.29
C ALA A 2 19.26 17.48 -28.20
N GLY A 3 18.64 17.14 -29.34
CA GLY A 3 17.23 16.73 -29.38
C GLY A 3 17.08 15.33 -28.80
N PHE A 4 16.27 15.20 -27.74
CA PHE A 4 16.00 13.93 -27.08
C PHE A 4 15.14 13.04 -27.99
N HIS A 5 15.77 12.07 -28.66
CA HIS A 5 15.21 11.21 -29.71
C HIS A 5 14.02 10.33 -29.26
N VAL A 6 13.75 10.26 -27.95
CA VAL A 6 12.64 9.48 -27.37
C VAL A 6 11.27 10.16 -27.58
N MET A 7 11.24 11.46 -27.90
CA MET A 7 10.01 12.26 -28.05
C MET A 7 9.63 12.55 -29.51
N ALA A 8 10.45 12.13 -30.47
CA ALA A 8 10.20 12.33 -31.89
C ALA A 8 9.78 10.99 -32.52
N ASP A 9 8.58 10.95 -33.11
CA ASP A 9 8.21 9.87 -34.03
C ASP A 9 9.22 9.83 -35.19
N ALA A 10 9.31 8.71 -35.92
CA ALA A 10 10.26 8.46 -37.01
C ALA A 10 10.25 9.54 -38.13
N ARG A 11 9.25 10.42 -38.13
CA ARG A 11 9.09 11.57 -39.04
C ARG A 11 9.49 12.92 -38.45
N GLY A 12 10.10 12.97 -37.26
CA GLY A 12 10.50 14.23 -36.61
C GLY A 12 9.33 15.07 -36.09
N MET A 13 8.13 14.50 -36.00
CA MET A 13 6.96 15.16 -35.44
C MET A 13 6.98 15.03 -33.92
N HIS A 14 7.03 16.17 -33.22
CA HIS A 14 6.76 16.24 -31.79
C HIS A 14 5.27 16.02 -31.56
N VAL A 15 4.88 14.77 -31.27
CA VAL A 15 3.52 14.47 -30.81
C VAL A 15 3.38 15.07 -29.42
N GLN A 16 2.73 16.23 -29.32
CA GLN A 16 2.42 16.81 -28.02
C GLN A 16 1.36 15.92 -27.35
N PRO A 17 1.64 15.34 -26.17
CA PRO A 17 0.65 14.54 -25.47
C PRO A 17 -0.55 15.42 -25.13
N THR A 18 -1.74 14.96 -25.51
CA THR A 18 -2.97 15.66 -25.15
C THR A 18 -3.22 15.51 -23.66
N VAL A 19 -3.08 16.61 -22.91
CA VAL A 19 -3.37 16.63 -21.48
C VAL A 19 -4.87 16.49 -21.28
N ARG A 20 -5.30 15.33 -20.76
CA ARG A 20 -6.71 15.08 -20.42
C ARG A 20 -7.03 15.67 -19.04
N ARG A 21 -8.24 16.18 -18.86
CA ARG A 21 -8.74 16.56 -17.53
C ARG A 21 -9.17 15.31 -16.77
N ILE A 22 -8.64 15.13 -15.57
CA ILE A 22 -9.01 14.06 -14.66
C ILE A 22 -10.22 14.53 -13.85
N THR A 23 -11.20 13.66 -13.72
CA THR A 23 -12.41 13.84 -12.93
C THR A 23 -12.44 12.84 -11.76
N ILE A 24 -13.35 13.04 -10.80
CA ILE A 24 -13.47 12.16 -9.63
C ILE A 24 -13.88 10.74 -10.06
N SER A 25 -14.61 10.55 -11.16
CA SER A 25 -14.95 9.23 -11.69
C SER A 25 -13.71 8.45 -12.12
N ASP A 26 -12.72 9.11 -12.71
CA ASP A 26 -11.47 8.46 -13.13
C ASP A 26 -10.70 7.90 -11.92
N LEU A 27 -10.80 8.55 -10.76
CA LEU A 27 -10.19 8.04 -9.51
C LEU A 27 -10.88 6.76 -9.03
N TRP A 28 -12.22 6.76 -9.02
CA TRP A 28 -12.99 5.57 -8.63
C TRP A 28 -12.76 4.41 -9.58
N ASP A 29 -12.71 4.67 -10.88
CA ASP A 29 -12.42 3.66 -11.89
C ASP A 29 -11.01 3.09 -11.72
N ALA A 30 -10.00 3.94 -11.48
CA ALA A 30 -8.64 3.49 -11.21
C ALA A 30 -8.54 2.65 -9.92
N MET A 31 -9.26 3.02 -8.86
CA MET A 31 -9.32 2.23 -7.63
C MET A 31 -9.97 0.86 -7.86
N ARG A 32 -11.06 0.81 -8.63
CA ARG A 32 -11.74 -0.45 -8.98
C ARG A 32 -10.83 -1.37 -9.78
N LEU A 33 -10.16 -0.84 -10.80
CA LEU A 33 -9.19 -1.59 -11.61
C LEU A 33 -8.03 -2.10 -10.76
N GLY A 34 -7.53 -1.28 -9.83
CA GLY A 34 -6.49 -1.69 -8.89
C GLY A 34 -6.93 -2.82 -7.95
N VAL A 35 -8.19 -2.83 -7.52
CA VAL A 35 -8.77 -3.94 -6.75
C VAL A 35 -8.89 -5.20 -7.61
N GLU A 36 -9.31 -5.07 -8.86
CA GLU A 36 -9.43 -6.18 -9.80
C GLU A 36 -8.06 -6.81 -10.10
N ASP A 37 -7.03 -6.00 -10.33
CA ASP A 37 -5.64 -6.45 -10.49
C ASP A 37 -5.09 -7.11 -9.22
N PHE A 38 -5.44 -6.58 -8.04
CA PHE A 38 -5.06 -7.18 -6.76
C PHE A 38 -5.71 -8.57 -6.57
N TRP A 39 -6.95 -8.74 -6.98
CA TRP A 39 -7.64 -10.04 -6.96
C TRP A 39 -7.05 -11.02 -7.98
N ALA A 40 -6.60 -10.55 -9.14
CA ALA A 40 -5.96 -11.38 -10.15
C ALA A 40 -4.61 -11.94 -9.70
N LYS A 41 -3.86 -11.21 -8.87
CA LYS A 41 -2.66 -11.70 -8.17
C LYS A 41 -2.68 -11.30 -6.70
N PRO A 42 -3.26 -12.15 -5.82
CA PRO A 42 -3.33 -11.86 -4.39
C PRO A 42 -1.91 -11.71 -3.83
N SER A 43 -1.56 -10.49 -3.44
CA SER A 43 -0.32 -10.23 -2.72
C SER A 43 -0.56 -10.58 -1.25
N HIS A 44 0.17 -11.59 -0.77
CA HIS A 44 0.12 -12.06 0.62
C HIS A 44 0.48 -10.96 1.63
N TYR A 45 1.14 -9.87 1.20
CA TYR A 45 1.46 -8.72 2.04
C TYR A 45 0.26 -7.91 2.53
N VAL A 46 -0.86 -7.90 1.80
CA VAL A 46 -2.08 -7.21 2.26
C VAL A 46 -2.66 -7.90 3.49
N PHE A 47 -2.53 -9.22 3.61
CA PHE A 47 -2.92 -9.95 4.81
C PHE A 47 -2.09 -9.50 6.02
N LEU A 48 -0.77 -9.32 5.86
CA LEU A 48 0.08 -8.78 6.92
C LEU A 48 -0.37 -7.36 7.29
N CYS A 49 -0.60 -6.51 6.29
CA CYS A 49 -1.04 -5.13 6.49
C CYS A 49 -2.40 -5.03 7.19
N LEU A 50 -3.28 -6.02 7.05
CA LEU A 50 -4.58 -6.07 7.73
C LEU A 50 -4.49 -6.70 9.12
N ILE A 51 -3.75 -7.80 9.28
CA ILE A 51 -3.62 -8.54 10.55
C ILE A 51 -2.89 -7.67 11.60
N TYR A 52 -1.84 -6.97 11.19
CA TYR A 52 -1.00 -6.20 12.10
C TYR A 52 -1.75 -5.10 12.88
N PRO A 53 -2.53 -4.20 12.25
CA PRO A 53 -3.32 -3.21 12.96
C PRO A 53 -4.47 -3.83 13.76
N ILE A 54 -5.08 -4.92 13.28
CA ILE A 54 -6.14 -5.62 14.03
C ILE A 54 -5.59 -6.16 15.35
N VAL A 55 -4.45 -6.86 15.31
CA VAL A 55 -3.81 -7.37 16.53
C VAL A 55 -3.35 -6.22 17.43
N GLY A 56 -2.79 -5.15 16.87
CA GLY A 56 -2.47 -3.94 17.64
C GLY A 56 -3.68 -3.31 18.33
N LEU A 57 -4.83 -3.25 17.67
CA LEU A 57 -6.09 -2.77 18.23
C LEU A 57 -6.60 -3.66 19.37
N ILE A 58 -6.54 -4.99 19.20
CA ILE A 58 -6.91 -5.97 20.23
C ILE A 58 -6.01 -5.79 21.46
N LEU A 59 -4.69 -5.71 21.25
CA LEU A 59 -3.71 -5.52 22.31
C LEU A 59 -3.93 -4.19 23.05
N ALA A 60 -4.17 -3.09 22.33
CA ALA A 60 -4.47 -1.80 22.94
C ALA A 60 -5.76 -1.83 23.76
N ARG A 61 -6.83 -2.45 23.22
CA ARG A 61 -8.12 -2.61 23.92
C ARG A 61 -7.99 -3.42 25.21
N TRP A 62 -7.26 -4.53 25.16
CA TRP A 62 -7.06 -5.41 26.31
C TRP A 62 -6.23 -4.75 27.41
N THR A 63 -5.16 -4.07 27.01
CA THR A 63 -4.26 -3.36 27.94
C THR A 63 -4.94 -2.17 28.61
N SER A 64 -5.82 -1.47 27.88
CA SER A 64 -6.63 -0.37 28.42
C SER A 64 -7.69 -0.85 29.44
N GLY A 65 -8.27 -2.04 29.24
CA GLY A 65 -9.27 -2.60 30.17
C GLY A 65 -8.69 -3.13 31.48
N ALA A 66 -7.42 -3.53 31.50
CA ALA A 66 -6.77 -4.18 32.65
C ALA A 66 -6.01 -3.22 33.58
N ASN A 67 -6.16 -1.89 33.45
CA ASN A 67 -5.28 -0.88 34.10
C ASN A 67 -3.78 -1.10 33.81
N ALA A 68 -3.47 -1.78 32.71
CA ALA A 68 -2.13 -2.21 32.37
C ALA A 68 -1.46 -1.26 31.36
N ILE A 69 -1.86 0.02 31.31
CA ILE A 69 -1.41 0.96 30.25
C ILE A 69 0.11 1.09 30.15
N GLN A 70 0.83 0.81 31.24
CA GLN A 70 2.29 0.73 31.30
C GLN A 70 2.87 -0.37 30.39
N LEU A 71 2.13 -1.46 30.19
CA LEU A 71 2.49 -2.60 29.33
C LEU A 71 2.24 -2.34 27.86
N ILE A 72 1.53 -1.27 27.47
CA ILE A 72 1.24 -0.99 26.06
C ILE A 72 2.54 -0.79 25.26
N TYR A 73 3.51 -0.08 25.85
CA TYR A 73 4.80 0.17 25.20
C TYR A 73 5.57 -1.14 24.94
N PRO A 74 5.83 -2.00 25.93
CA PRO A 74 6.51 -3.28 25.70
C PRO A 74 5.68 -4.26 24.84
N LEU A 75 4.35 -4.24 24.90
CA LEU A 75 3.52 -5.07 24.01
C LEU A 75 3.66 -4.64 22.55
N MET A 76 3.56 -3.34 22.28
CA MET A 76 3.64 -2.80 20.92
C MET A 76 5.05 -2.96 20.35
N SER A 77 6.10 -2.75 21.15
CA SER A 77 7.48 -2.97 20.70
C SER A 77 7.81 -4.45 20.52
N GLY A 78 7.33 -5.34 21.39
CA GLY A 78 7.45 -6.79 21.20
C GLY A 78 6.71 -7.26 19.95
N PHE A 79 5.50 -6.73 19.72
CA PHE A 79 4.74 -7.00 18.50
C PHE A 79 5.47 -6.51 17.24
N ALA A 80 6.08 -5.31 17.29
CA ALA A 80 6.95 -4.74 16.24
C ALA A 80 7.99 -5.77 15.74
N LEU A 81 8.60 -6.51 16.67
CA LEU A 81 9.63 -7.51 16.38
C LEU A 81 9.09 -8.78 15.72
N VAL A 82 7.80 -9.09 15.85
CA VAL A 82 7.16 -10.25 15.21
C VAL A 82 6.87 -9.99 13.72
N GLY A 83 6.71 -8.71 13.33
CA GLY A 83 6.40 -8.31 11.95
C GLY A 83 7.35 -8.89 10.89
N PRO A 84 8.68 -8.78 11.05
CA PRO A 84 9.65 -9.39 10.14
C PRO A 84 9.53 -10.90 10.00
N PHE A 85 9.25 -11.62 11.10
CA PHE A 85 9.08 -13.08 11.07
C PHE A 85 7.76 -13.49 10.39
N ALA A 86 6.69 -12.73 10.62
CA ALA A 86 5.42 -12.95 9.93
C ALA A 86 5.53 -12.66 8.43
N ALA A 87 6.36 -11.69 8.03
CA ALA A 87 6.64 -11.39 6.62
C ALA A 87 7.40 -12.53 5.90
N LEU A 88 8.24 -13.29 6.60
CA LEU A 88 8.97 -14.42 6.01
C LEU A 88 8.06 -15.55 5.52
N GLY A 89 6.92 -15.81 6.18
CA GLY A 89 5.97 -16.84 5.74
C GLY A 89 5.16 -16.46 4.49
N LEU A 90 5.29 -15.22 4.02
CA LEU A 90 4.56 -14.65 2.89
C LEU A 90 5.47 -14.44 1.66
N TYR A 91 6.77 -14.75 1.78
CA TYR A 91 7.76 -14.78 0.69
C TYR A 91 7.82 -16.19 0.09
#